data_AF-A0A353FG67-F1
#
_entry.id   AF-A0A353FG67-F1
#
_cell.length_a   1.000
_cell.length_b   1.000
_cell.length_c   1.000
_cell.angle_alpha   90.00
_cell.angle_beta   90.00
_cell.angle_gamma   90.00
#
_symmetry.space_group_name_H-M   'P 1'
#
loop_
_entity.id
_entity.type
_entity.pdbx_description
1 polymer ?
#
loop_
_entity_poly.entity_id
_entity_poly.type
_entity_poly.pdbx_seq_one_letter_code
_entity_poly.pdbx_strand_id
1 'polypeptide(L)' 'WNPTSFGFELQEYDKGVSLRFRHTGWPQCNAHFRRSSFCWALLLQGLKDYVEKGKVIPFEERA' A
#
# COMPACT_ATOMS: atom_id res chain seq x y z
N TRP A 1 9.08 -14.96 -0.61
CA TRP A 1 7.64 -14.74 -0.38
C TRP A 1 7.00 -15.81 0.50
N ASN A 2 7.47 -17.07 0.54
CA ASN A 2 6.81 -18.15 1.31
C ASN A 2 6.61 -17.95 2.83
N PRO A 3 7.34 -17.04 3.55
CA PRO A 3 6.96 -16.70 4.92
C PRO A 3 6.57 -15.22 5.12
N THR A 4 6.26 -14.46 4.06
CA THR A 4 5.84 -13.05 4.21
C THR A 4 4.32 -12.93 4.33
N SER A 5 3.84 -12.08 5.23
CA SER A 5 2.42 -11.77 5.40
C SER A 5 2.21 -10.27 5.30
N PHE A 6 1.08 -9.85 4.74
CA PHE A 6 0.68 -8.44 4.75
C PHE A 6 -0.72 -8.28 5.32
N GLY A 7 -1.01 -7.08 5.81
CA GLY A 7 -2.29 -6.78 6.42
C GLY A 7 -2.59 -5.29 6.41
N PHE A 8 -3.88 -5.00 6.59
CA PHE A 8 -4.42 -3.67 6.68
C PHE A 8 -5.16 -3.53 7.99
N GLU A 9 -4.90 -2.46 8.72
CA GLU A 9 -5.71 -2.05 9.85
C GLU A 9 -6.43 -0.75 9.50
N LEU A 10 -7.74 -0.74 9.72
CA LEU A 10 -8.55 0.44 9.54
C LEU A 10 -8.85 1.00 10.93
N GLN A 11 -8.61 2.29 11.10
CA GLN A 11 -8.96 3.01 12.31
C GLN A 11 -9.83 4.20 11.91
N GLU A 12 -11.01 4.29 12.52
CA GLU A 12 -11.92 5.42 12.33
C GLU A 12 -11.40 6.66 13.06
N TYR A 13 -11.59 7.82 12.43
CA TYR A 13 -11.30 9.15 12.95
C TYR A 13 -12.47 10.08 12.61
N ASP A 14 -12.60 11.20 13.32
CA ASP A 14 -13.70 12.16 13.14
C ASP A 14 -13.93 12.61 11.69
N LYS A 15 -12.88 12.58 10.85
CA LYS A 15 -12.93 13.03 9.44
C LYS A 15 -12.46 11.98 8.45
N GLY A 16 -12.64 10.70 8.75
CA GLY A 16 -12.38 9.61 7.79
C GLY A 16 -11.76 8.37 8.44
N VAL A 17 -11.08 7.57 7.63
CA VAL A 17 -10.45 6.32 8.07
C VAL A 17 -8.96 6.38 7.79
N SER A 18 -8.14 6.09 8.80
CA SER A 18 -6.72 5.81 8.60
C SER A 18 -6.55 4.34 8.28
N LEU A 19 -5.87 4.05 7.16
CA LEU A 19 -5.48 2.71 6.78
C LEU A 19 -3.98 2.54 7.03
N ARG A 20 -3.64 1.65 7.95
CA ARG A 20 -2.25 1.24 8.21
C ARG A 20 -1.95 -0.05 7.46
N PHE A 21 -0.95 0.00 6.59
CA PHE A 21 -0.44 -1.17 5.90
C PHE A 21 0.78 -1.74 6.62
N ARG A 22 0.84 -3.07 6.74
CA ARG A 22 2.04 -3.78 7.20
C ARG A 22 2.39 -4.91 6.26
N HIS A 23 3.68 -5.08 6.03
CA HIS A 23 4.24 -6.22 5.30
C HIS A 23 5.39 -6.81 6.13
N THR A 24 5.12 -7.94 6.77
CA THR A 24 6.00 -8.58 7.76
C THR A 24 6.52 -9.92 7.26
N GLY A 25 7.48 -10.51 7.97
CA GLY A 25 8.07 -11.81 7.63
C GLY A 25 9.17 -11.74 6.56
N TRP A 26 9.70 -10.54 6.29
CA TRP A 26 10.86 -10.38 5.42
C TRP A 26 12.12 -10.81 6.18
N PRO A 27 12.89 -11.79 5.66
CA PRO A 27 14.09 -12.27 6.35
C PRO A 27 15.22 -11.24 6.35
N GLN A 28 15.25 -10.36 5.33
CA GLN A 28 16.28 -9.34 5.15
C GLN A 28 15.71 -8.13 4.41
N CYS A 29 16.28 -6.95 4.66
CA CYS A 29 16.03 -5.72 3.91
C CYS A 29 16.76 -5.75 2.53
N ASN A 30 16.38 -6.71 1.69
CA ASN A 30 16.99 -6.92 0.38
C ASN A 30 16.34 -6.06 -0.71
N ALA A 31 16.84 -6.17 -1.94
CA ALA A 31 16.31 -5.43 -3.08
C ALA A 31 14.82 -5.73 -3.35
N HIS A 32 14.37 -6.96 -3.10
CA HIS A 32 12.96 -7.34 -3.23
C HIS A 32 12.09 -6.65 -2.19
N PHE A 33 12.52 -6.61 -0.93
CA PHE A 33 11.82 -5.85 0.12
C PHE A 33 11.66 -4.38 -0.27
N ARG A 34 12.74 -3.72 -0.71
CA ARG A 34 12.67 -2.31 -1.12
C ARG A 34 11.72 -2.08 -2.29
N ARG A 35 11.80 -2.92 -3.33
CA ARG A 35 10.92 -2.81 -4.50
C ARG A 35 9.47 -3.06 -4.13
N SER A 36 9.18 -4.10 -3.34
CA SER A 36 7.83 -4.40 -2.88
C SER A 36 7.26 -3.28 -2.02
N SER A 37 8.03 -2.71 -1.10
CA SER A 37 7.60 -1.58 -0.27
C SER A 37 7.25 -0.35 -1.11
N PHE A 38 8.06 -0.03 -2.12
CA PHE A 38 7.76 1.07 -3.06
C PHE A 38 6.48 0.82 -3.86
N CYS A 39 6.30 -0.39 -4.42
CA CYS A 39 5.08 -0.73 -5.16
C CYS A 39 3.82 -0.62 -4.29
N TRP A 40 3.89 -1.05 -3.02
CA TRP A 40 2.76 -0.90 -2.10
C TRP A 40 2.42 0.55 -1.83
N ALA A 41 3.41 1.44 -1.69
CA ALA A 41 3.15 2.87 -1.53
C ALA A 41 2.39 3.46 -2.72
N LEU A 42 2.76 3.10 -3.95
CA LEU A 42 2.06 3.52 -5.16
C LEU A 42 0.60 3.02 -5.20
N LEU A 43 0.38 1.74 -4.87
CA LEU A 43 -0.96 1.16 -4.82
C LEU A 43 -1.85 1.82 -3.76
N LEU A 44 -1.31 2.08 -2.58
CA LEU A 44 -2.02 2.74 -1.48
C LEU A 44 -2.39 4.19 -1.82
N GLN A 45 -1.49 4.90 -2.51
CA GLN A 45 -1.79 6.25 -3.01
C GLN A 45 -2.92 6.22 -4.04
N GLY A 46 -2.87 5.28 -4.99
CA GLY A 46 -3.94 5.09 -5.97
C GLY A 46 -5.29 4.74 -5.32
N LEU A 47 -5.28 3.88 -4.30
CA LEU A 47 -6.47 3.55 -3.52
C LEU A 47 -7.06 4.80 -2.84
N LYS A 48 -6.22 5.61 -2.20
CA LYS A 48 -6.64 6.86 -1.55
C LYS A 48 -7.27 7.83 -2.55
N ASP A 49 -6.61 8.06 -3.69
CA ASP A 49 -7.12 8.97 -4.72
C ASP A 49 -8.44 8.47 -5.34
N TYR A 50 -8.60 7.16 -5.49
CA TYR A 50 -9.85 6.57 -5.94
C TYR A 50 -10.98 6.78 -4.93
N VAL A 51 -10.76 6.43 -3.66
CA VAL A 51 -11.81 6.49 -2.62
C VAL A 51 -12.18 7.94 -2.28
N GLU A 52 -11.22 8.85 -2.22
CA GLU A 52 -11.48 10.23 -1.78
C GLU A 52 -11.89 11.17 -2.92
N LYS A 53 -11.47 10.89 -4.16
CA LYS A 53 -11.62 11.82 -5.29
C LYS A 53 -12.26 11.18 -6.52
N GLY A 54 -12.49 9.87 -6.54
CA GLY A 54 -12.94 9.13 -7.71
C GLY A 54 -11.92 9.06 -8.84
N LYS A 55 -10.64 9.41 -8.59
CA LYS A 55 -9.60 9.44 -9.61
C LYS A 55 -9.04 8.03 -9.83
N VAL A 56 -9.13 7.54 -11.07
CA VAL A 56 -8.49 6.29 -11.50
C VAL A 56 -7.36 6.62 -12.46
N ILE A 57 -6.14 6.20 -12.13
CA ILE A 57 -4.97 6.35 -13.01
C ILE A 57 -4.78 5.01 -13.76
N PRO A 58 -4.84 5.01 -15.11
CA PRO A 58 -4.52 3.85 -15.94
C PRO A 58 -3.15 3.26 -15.58
N PHE A 59 -2.97 1.96 -15.79
CA PHE A 59 -1.73 1.30 -15.40
C PHE A 59 -0.52 1.87 -16.14
N GLU A 60 -0.72 2.23 -17.41
CA GLU A 60 0.25 2.78 -18.34
C GLU A 60 0.75 4.18 -17.93
N GLU A 61 -0.05 4.91 -17.15
CA GLU A 61 0.26 6.27 -16.68
C GLU A 61 0.89 6.30 -15.27
N ARG A 62 1.09 5.13 -14.64
CA ARG A 62 1.74 5.03 -13.33
C ARG A 62 3.26 5.06 -13.51
N ALA A 63 3.90 6.15 -13.07
CA ALA A 63 5.35 6.37 -13.14
C ALA A 63 6.14 5.49 -12.15
#